data_AF-A0A7X1NZ02-F1
#
_entry.id   AF-A0A7X1NZ02-F1
#
_cell.length_a   1.000
_cell.length_b   1.000
_cell.length_c   1.000
_cell.angle_alpha   90.00
_cell.angle_beta   90.00
_cell.angle_gamma   90.00
#
_symmetry.space_group_name_H-M   'P 1'
#
loop_
_entity.id
_entity.type
_entity.pdbx_description
1 polymer ?
#
loop_
_entity_poly.entity_id
_entity_poly.type
_entity_poly.pdbx_seq_one_letter_code
_entity_poly.pdbx_strand_id
1 'polypeptide(L)'
;MTQPTWEHLNQRFSALLAAPLTAQTAPQYLEEWRQLNRAIYQARGELIRAYYAHSTDAQAKENHDQFVRDHFPRLNAASTQFIQRLAASGVDYPATWQQFIAHTPSGAPSEELLALFGEENQLGKSFQQIRASTVYRVDGEEVQPGQLAAKLQHPDREERRKAYLGLIGSEHQKDDELNELFVKLTSCSLG
;
A
#
# COMPACT_ATOMS: atom_id res chain seq x y z
N MET A 1 2.42 19.57 1.11
CA MET A 1 1.75 19.73 -0.20
C MET A 1 0.36 20.27 0.04
N THR A 2 -0.09 21.25 -0.73
CA THR A 2 -1.35 21.97 -0.48
C THR A 2 -2.53 21.29 -1.20
N GLN A 3 -3.68 21.23 -0.52
CA GLN A 3 -5.02 20.84 -1.02
C GLN A 3 -5.32 21.17 -2.51
N PRO A 4 -4.97 22.35 -3.06
CA PRO A 4 -5.17 22.69 -4.49
C PRO A 4 -4.58 21.70 -5.50
N THR A 5 -3.57 20.89 -5.13
CA THR A 5 -2.93 19.95 -6.07
C THR A 5 -3.86 18.78 -6.42
N TRP A 6 -4.67 18.32 -5.46
CA TRP A 6 -5.52 17.15 -5.64
C TRP A 6 -6.78 17.45 -6.46
N GLU A 7 -7.39 18.61 -6.21
CA GLU A 7 -8.51 19.08 -7.01
C GLU A 7 -8.10 19.28 -8.46
N HIS A 8 -6.90 19.80 -8.70
CA HIS A 8 -6.36 19.95 -10.05
C HIS A 8 -6.17 18.60 -10.76
N LEU A 9 -5.58 17.60 -10.07
CA LEU A 9 -5.47 16.25 -10.64
C LEU A 9 -6.85 15.65 -10.92
N ASN A 10 -7.81 15.82 -10.02
CA ASN A 10 -9.18 15.33 -10.21
C ASN A 10 -9.85 15.97 -11.43
N GLN A 11 -9.75 17.30 -11.59
CA GLN A 11 -10.27 18.01 -12.76
C GLN A 11 -9.66 17.50 -14.07
N ARG A 12 -8.34 17.25 -14.09
CA ARG A 12 -7.66 16.71 -15.28
C ARG A 12 -8.12 15.29 -15.59
N PHE A 13 -8.33 14.44 -14.59
CA PHE A 13 -8.95 13.13 -14.79
C PHE A 13 -10.39 13.24 -15.30
N SER A 14 -11.19 14.17 -14.80
CA SER A 14 -12.55 14.40 -15.32
C SER A 14 -12.53 14.82 -16.79
N ALA A 15 -11.61 15.71 -17.19
CA ALA A 15 -11.45 16.11 -18.59
C ALA A 15 -11.06 14.91 -19.47
N LEU A 16 -10.12 14.09 -19.00
CA LEU A 16 -9.68 12.87 -19.67
C LEU A 16 -10.82 11.84 -19.82
N LEU A 17 -11.67 11.70 -18.80
CA LEU A 17 -12.84 10.83 -18.81
C LEU A 17 -13.99 11.35 -19.70
N ALA A 18 -14.07 12.65 -19.93
CA ALA A 18 -15.04 13.24 -20.85
C ALA A 18 -14.58 13.24 -22.32
N ALA A 19 -13.27 13.08 -22.56
CA ALA A 19 -12.70 13.20 -23.88
C ALA A 19 -13.10 12.06 -24.83
N PRO A 20 -13.33 12.34 -26.13
CA PRO A 20 -13.64 11.30 -27.13
C PRO A 20 -12.40 10.48 -27.45
N LEU A 21 -12.53 9.15 -27.40
CA LEU A 21 -11.46 8.21 -27.75
C LEU A 21 -11.60 7.76 -29.19
N THR A 22 -10.72 8.27 -30.05
CA THR A 22 -10.56 7.84 -31.45
C THR A 22 -9.11 7.47 -31.71
N ALA A 23 -8.83 6.86 -32.87
CA ALA A 23 -7.45 6.54 -33.28
C ALA A 23 -6.52 7.76 -33.29
N GLN A 24 -7.05 8.96 -33.52
CA GLN A 24 -6.28 10.20 -33.56
C GLN A 24 -6.02 10.78 -32.16
N THR A 25 -6.97 10.65 -31.24
CA THR A 25 -6.90 11.30 -29.93
C THR A 25 -6.37 10.40 -28.83
N ALA A 26 -6.57 9.09 -28.94
CA ALA A 26 -6.17 8.13 -27.91
C ALA A 26 -4.67 8.15 -27.57
N PRO A 27 -3.72 8.30 -28.51
CA PRO A 27 -2.30 8.37 -28.16
C PRO A 27 -1.96 9.55 -27.24
N GLN A 28 -2.56 10.71 -27.50
CA GLN A 28 -2.37 11.91 -26.66
C GLN A 28 -2.96 11.70 -25.27
N TYR A 29 -4.18 11.17 -25.19
CA TYR A 29 -4.85 10.96 -23.91
C TYR A 29 -4.21 9.86 -23.07
N LEU A 30 -3.65 8.82 -23.71
CA LEU A 30 -2.86 7.80 -23.01
C LEU A 30 -1.58 8.40 -22.40
N GLU A 31 -0.93 9.32 -23.11
CA GLU A 31 0.24 10.03 -22.58
C GLU A 31 -0.15 10.96 -21.42
N GLU A 32 -1.27 11.69 -21.53
CA GLU A 32 -1.78 12.51 -20.43
C GLU A 32 -2.13 11.67 -19.20
N TRP A 33 -2.82 10.54 -19.39
CA TRP A 33 -3.09 9.57 -18.34
C TRP A 33 -1.80 9.10 -17.65
N ARG A 34 -0.74 8.80 -18.42
CA ARG A 34 0.55 8.37 -17.88
C ARG A 34 1.19 9.46 -17.01
N GLN A 35 1.13 10.72 -17.45
CA GLN A 35 1.65 11.85 -16.70
C GLN A 35 0.88 12.07 -15.40
N LEU A 36 -0.45 11.98 -15.44
CA LEU A 36 -1.30 12.09 -14.26
C LEU A 36 -1.01 10.98 -13.25
N ASN A 37 -0.90 9.73 -13.69
CA ASN A 37 -0.54 8.61 -12.82
C ASN A 37 0.85 8.80 -12.20
N ARG A 38 1.83 9.24 -12.98
CA ARG A 38 3.17 9.57 -12.44
C ARG A 38 3.08 10.59 -11.32
N ALA A 39 2.30 11.66 -11.50
CA ALA A 39 2.13 12.70 -10.48
C ALA A 39 1.48 12.15 -9.20
N ILE A 40 0.44 11.31 -9.33
CA ILE A 40 -0.21 10.63 -8.19
C ILE A 40 0.81 9.81 -7.41
N TYR A 41 1.54 8.91 -8.08
CA TYR A 41 2.47 8.00 -7.42
C TYR A 41 3.70 8.71 -6.86
N GLN A 42 4.20 9.74 -7.54
CA GLN A 42 5.27 10.58 -7.01
C GLN A 42 4.83 11.25 -5.70
N ALA A 43 3.65 11.87 -5.69
CA ALA A 43 3.15 12.56 -4.52
C ALA A 43 2.87 11.60 -3.36
N ARG A 44 2.32 10.41 -3.64
CA ARG A 44 2.19 9.34 -2.64
C ARG A 44 3.56 8.95 -2.06
N GLY A 45 4.57 8.79 -2.91
CA GLY A 45 5.93 8.45 -2.48
C GLY A 45 6.55 9.54 -1.60
N GLU A 46 6.33 10.81 -1.90
CA GLU A 46 6.76 11.94 -1.08
C GLU A 46 6.11 11.94 0.30
N LEU A 47 4.79 11.70 0.38
CA LEU A 47 4.06 11.61 1.64
C LEU A 47 4.51 10.42 2.49
N ILE A 48 4.69 9.24 1.88
CA ILE A 48 5.22 8.05 2.55
C ILE A 48 6.62 8.32 3.12
N ARG A 49 7.50 8.96 2.33
CA ARG A 49 8.84 9.31 2.80
C ARG A 49 8.80 10.28 3.98
N ALA A 50 7.96 11.31 3.92
CA ALA A 50 7.81 12.26 5.03
C ALA A 50 7.29 11.57 6.30
N TYR A 51 6.28 10.69 6.17
CA TYR A 51 5.74 9.91 7.26
C TYR A 51 6.79 9.01 7.94
N TYR A 52 7.60 8.28 7.15
CA TYR A 52 8.61 7.38 7.71
C TYR A 52 9.88 8.09 8.21
N ALA A 53 10.25 9.23 7.62
CA ALA A 53 11.40 10.01 8.08
C ALA A 53 11.18 10.63 9.47
N HIS A 54 9.92 10.99 9.78
CA HIS A 54 9.54 11.66 11.02
C HIS A 54 8.26 11.04 11.58
N SER A 55 8.34 9.80 12.07
CA SER A 55 7.17 9.04 12.54
C SER A 55 6.44 9.64 13.75
N THR A 56 7.03 10.64 14.41
CA THR A 56 6.42 11.43 15.49
C THR A 56 5.78 12.75 15.01
N ASP A 57 5.92 13.10 13.73
CA ASP A 57 5.28 14.27 13.13
C ASP A 57 3.81 13.97 12.81
N ALA A 58 2.93 14.47 13.69
CA ALA A 58 1.48 14.30 13.55
C ALA A 58 0.94 14.92 12.26
N GLN A 59 1.53 16.00 11.75
CA GLN A 59 1.10 16.65 10.51
C GLN A 59 1.53 15.85 9.28
N ALA A 60 2.75 15.30 9.27
CA ALA A 60 3.20 14.41 8.21
C ALA A 60 2.32 13.16 8.12
N LYS A 61 1.95 12.59 9.28
CA LYS A 61 1.00 11.48 9.38
C LYS A 61 -0.39 11.85 8.86
N GLU A 62 -0.98 12.96 9.32
CA GLU A 62 -2.31 13.37 8.86
C GLU A 62 -2.34 13.67 7.36
N ASN A 63 -1.30 14.31 6.82
CA ASN A 63 -1.21 14.57 5.38
C ASN A 63 -1.18 13.27 4.56
N HIS A 64 -0.41 12.28 5.02
CA HIS A 64 -0.37 10.95 4.40
C HIS A 64 -1.73 10.26 4.49
N ASP A 65 -2.31 10.21 5.68
CA ASP A 65 -3.57 9.50 5.94
C ASP A 65 -4.74 10.14 5.19
N GLN A 66 -4.82 11.48 5.17
CA GLN A 66 -5.79 12.22 4.36
C GLN A 66 -5.65 11.89 2.88
N PHE A 67 -4.43 11.87 2.34
CA PHE A 67 -4.24 11.53 0.93
C PHE A 67 -4.70 10.11 0.61
N VAL A 68 -4.29 9.13 1.41
CA VAL A 68 -4.63 7.72 1.21
C VAL A 68 -6.13 7.45 1.38
N ARG A 69 -6.78 8.13 2.33
CA ARG A 69 -8.21 7.97 2.62
C ARG A 69 -9.09 8.72 1.62
N ASP A 70 -8.77 9.99 1.37
CA ASP A 70 -9.72 10.89 0.72
C ASP A 70 -9.40 11.08 -0.76
N HIS A 71 -8.14 11.09 -1.19
CA HIS A 71 -7.76 11.48 -2.56
C HIS A 71 -7.35 10.31 -3.44
N PHE A 72 -6.47 9.44 -2.95
CA PHE A 72 -5.93 8.32 -3.71
C PHE A 72 -7.02 7.39 -4.27
N PRO A 73 -8.07 6.99 -3.53
CA PRO A 73 -9.09 6.07 -4.05
C PRO A 73 -9.85 6.67 -5.25
N ARG A 74 -10.19 7.97 -5.18
CA ARG A 74 -10.90 8.67 -6.27
C ARG A 74 -10.03 8.80 -7.52
N LEU A 75 -8.79 9.21 -7.34
CA LEU A 75 -7.83 9.37 -8.44
C LEU A 75 -7.49 8.02 -9.09
N ASN A 76 -7.32 6.97 -8.28
CA ASN A 76 -7.08 5.61 -8.76
C ASN A 76 -8.30 5.06 -9.52
N ALA A 77 -9.52 5.29 -9.01
CA ALA A 77 -10.75 4.90 -9.71
C ALA A 77 -10.88 5.59 -11.07
N ALA A 78 -10.61 6.90 -11.16
CA ALA A 78 -10.64 7.63 -12.42
C ALA A 78 -9.57 7.12 -13.42
N SER A 79 -8.38 6.78 -12.91
CA SER A 79 -7.31 6.15 -13.70
C SER A 79 -7.74 4.81 -14.29
N THR A 80 -8.34 3.93 -13.48
CA THR A 80 -8.87 2.64 -13.92
C THR A 80 -9.99 2.80 -14.93
N GLN A 81 -10.94 3.71 -14.69
CA GLN A 81 -12.04 4.00 -15.62
C GLN A 81 -11.53 4.45 -17.00
N PHE A 82 -10.49 5.27 -17.05
CA PHE A 82 -9.91 5.69 -18.33
C PHE A 82 -9.36 4.48 -19.11
N ILE A 83 -8.60 3.60 -18.45
CA ILE A 83 -8.04 2.42 -19.10
C ILE A 83 -9.14 1.45 -19.56
N GLN A 84 -10.19 1.27 -18.78
CA GLN A 84 -11.36 0.49 -19.18
C GLN A 84 -12.06 1.08 -20.41
N ARG A 85 -12.25 2.41 -20.46
CA ARG A 85 -12.77 3.11 -21.65
C ARG A 85 -11.87 2.93 -22.86
N LEU A 86 -10.56 3.01 -22.68
CA LEU A 86 -9.59 2.80 -23.76
C LEU A 86 -9.67 1.36 -24.29
N ALA A 87 -9.72 0.37 -23.41
CA ALA A 87 -9.90 -1.04 -23.77
C ALA A 87 -11.19 -1.27 -24.57
N ALA A 88 -12.29 -0.67 -24.12
CA ALA A 88 -13.60 -0.82 -24.75
C ALA A 88 -13.77 -0.02 -26.05
N SER A 89 -12.91 0.97 -26.31
CA SER A 89 -13.02 1.83 -27.51
C SER A 89 -12.59 1.13 -28.80
N GLY A 90 -11.89 -0.01 -28.71
CA GLY A 90 -11.36 -0.73 -29.87
C GLY A 90 -10.26 0.03 -30.64
N VAL A 91 -9.75 1.12 -30.07
CA VAL A 91 -8.66 1.90 -30.67
C VAL A 91 -7.34 1.15 -30.50
N ASP A 92 -6.54 1.11 -31.57
CA ASP A 92 -5.18 0.57 -31.53
C ASP A 92 -4.28 1.43 -30.63
N TYR A 93 -3.51 0.76 -29.78
CA TYR A 93 -2.49 1.35 -28.91
C TYR A 93 -1.19 0.54 -29.02
N PRO A 94 -0.03 1.12 -28.66
CA PRO A 94 1.25 0.45 -28.81
C PRO A 94 1.28 -0.91 -28.11
N ALA A 95 1.92 -1.91 -28.72
CA ALA A 95 1.97 -3.28 -28.21
C ALA A 95 2.48 -3.37 -26.74
N THR A 96 3.34 -2.45 -26.32
CA THR A 96 3.83 -2.33 -24.94
C THR A 96 2.71 -2.14 -23.90
N TRP A 97 1.53 -1.68 -24.33
CA TRP A 97 0.36 -1.45 -23.47
C TRP A 97 -0.66 -2.58 -23.49
N GLN A 98 -0.61 -3.47 -24.48
CA GLN A 98 -1.59 -4.55 -24.63
C GLN A 98 -1.65 -5.44 -23.39
N GLN A 99 -0.51 -5.81 -22.83
CA GLN A 99 -0.46 -6.61 -21.60
C GLN A 99 -1.08 -5.85 -20.43
N PHE A 100 -0.73 -4.58 -20.21
CA PHE A 100 -1.26 -3.80 -19.09
C PHE A 100 -2.79 -3.63 -19.19
N ILE A 101 -3.31 -3.32 -20.37
CA ILE A 101 -4.75 -3.12 -20.60
C ILE A 101 -5.50 -4.45 -20.43
N ALA A 102 -4.97 -5.55 -20.96
CA ALA A 102 -5.58 -6.88 -20.81
C ALA A 102 -5.67 -7.35 -19.35
N HIS A 103 -4.74 -6.94 -18.48
CA HIS A 103 -4.74 -7.27 -17.05
C HIS A 103 -5.47 -6.22 -16.20
N THR A 104 -6.01 -5.16 -16.79
CA THR A 104 -6.83 -4.21 -16.04
C THR A 104 -8.17 -4.89 -15.71
N PRO A 105 -8.55 -4.98 -14.43
CA PRO A 105 -9.80 -5.63 -14.04
C PRO A 105 -10.98 -5.02 -14.80
N SER A 106 -11.84 -5.86 -15.36
CA SER A 106 -13.08 -5.40 -15.99
C SER A 106 -14.12 -5.12 -14.90
N GLY A 107 -14.49 -3.84 -14.74
CA GLY A 107 -15.53 -3.41 -13.78
C GLY A 107 -14.97 -2.71 -12.54
N ALA A 108 -15.87 -2.07 -11.79
CA ALA A 108 -15.57 -1.58 -10.45
C ALA A 108 -15.61 -2.78 -9.48
N PRO A 109 -14.77 -2.80 -8.42
CA PRO A 109 -14.90 -3.80 -7.37
C PRO A 109 -16.32 -3.75 -6.77
N SER A 110 -16.92 -4.90 -6.49
CA SER A 110 -18.21 -4.98 -5.80
C SER A 110 -18.11 -4.38 -4.39
N GLU A 111 -19.25 -3.99 -3.81
CA GLU A 111 -19.29 -3.52 -2.41
C GLU A 111 -18.73 -4.59 -1.45
N GLU A 112 -18.99 -5.86 -1.73
CA GLU A 112 -18.44 -7.01 -1.00
C GLU A 112 -16.90 -7.09 -1.10
N LEU A 113 -16.34 -6.96 -2.31
CA LEU A 113 -14.89 -6.95 -2.50
C LEU A 113 -14.23 -5.74 -1.80
N LEU A 114 -14.87 -4.57 -1.83
CA LEU A 114 -14.42 -3.39 -1.10
C LEU A 114 -14.44 -3.61 0.42
N ALA A 115 -15.45 -4.30 0.94
CA ALA A 115 -15.52 -4.66 2.35
C ALA A 115 -14.39 -5.61 2.74
N LEU A 116 -14.12 -6.64 1.92
CA LEU A 116 -13.00 -7.57 2.12
C LEU A 116 -11.65 -6.86 2.15
N PHE A 117 -11.40 -5.89 1.26
CA PHE A 117 -10.20 -5.06 1.33
C PHE A 117 -10.10 -4.24 2.62
N GLY A 118 -11.23 -3.77 3.15
CA GLY A 118 -11.29 -3.10 4.45
C GLY A 118 -10.88 -4.03 5.59
N GLU A 119 -11.41 -5.24 5.60
CA GLU A 119 -11.08 -6.29 6.58
C GLU A 119 -9.61 -6.70 6.50
N GLU A 120 -9.09 -6.97 5.30
CA GLU A 120 -7.68 -7.32 5.08
C GLU A 120 -6.75 -6.21 5.60
N ASN A 121 -7.05 -4.94 5.30
CA ASN A 121 -6.27 -3.81 5.80
C ASN A 121 -6.28 -3.73 7.33
N GLN A 122 -7.43 -4.00 7.96
CA GLN A 122 -7.55 -3.98 9.41
C GLN A 122 -6.75 -5.13 10.05
N LEU A 123 -6.83 -6.34 9.49
CA LEU A 123 -6.04 -7.49 9.92
C LEU A 123 -4.53 -7.21 9.77
N GLY A 124 -4.11 -6.58 8.68
CA GLY A 124 -2.72 -6.15 8.47
C GLY A 124 -2.24 -5.16 9.54
N LYS A 125 -3.09 -4.20 9.95
CA LYS A 125 -2.77 -3.30 11.08
C LYS A 125 -2.65 -4.05 12.40
N SER A 126 -3.55 -4.99 12.67
CA SER A 126 -3.48 -5.84 13.87
C SER A 126 -2.19 -6.67 13.90
N PHE A 127 -1.77 -7.23 12.76
CA PHE A 127 -0.49 -7.94 12.65
C PHE A 127 0.69 -7.06 13.06
N GLN A 128 0.76 -5.84 12.50
CA GLN A 128 1.83 -4.88 12.81
C GLN A 128 1.82 -4.49 14.29
N GLN A 129 0.63 -4.32 14.89
CA GLN A 129 0.50 -3.98 16.31
C GLN A 129 0.97 -5.13 17.22
N ILE A 130 0.57 -6.38 16.93
CA ILE A 130 1.02 -7.56 17.69
C ILE A 130 2.55 -7.64 17.65
N ARG A 131 3.14 -7.55 16.44
CA ARG A 131 4.60 -7.56 16.25
C ARG A 131 5.29 -6.42 16.99
N ALA A 132 4.77 -5.20 16.90
CA ALA A 132 5.34 -4.01 17.55
C ALA A 132 5.26 -4.06 19.08
N SER A 133 4.30 -4.80 19.65
CA SER A 133 4.15 -5.00 21.10
C SER A 133 5.10 -6.04 21.69
N THR A 134 5.91 -6.71 20.87
CA THR A 134 6.81 -7.77 21.33
C THR A 134 7.90 -7.21 22.22
N VAL A 135 7.95 -7.69 23.46
CA VAL A 135 9.02 -7.40 24.41
C VAL A 135 10.09 -8.48 24.30
N TYR A 136 11.26 -8.13 23.78
CA TYR A 136 12.36 -9.06 23.62
C TYR A 136 13.12 -9.25 24.93
N ARG A 137 13.38 -10.51 25.31
CA ARG A 137 14.16 -10.84 26.51
C ARG A 137 15.33 -11.74 26.17
N VAL A 138 16.53 -11.37 26.63
CA VAL A 138 17.75 -12.19 26.52
C VAL A 138 18.35 -12.32 27.92
N ASP A 139 18.61 -13.55 28.35
CA ASP A 139 19.07 -13.86 29.72
C ASP A 139 18.18 -13.25 30.83
N GLY A 140 16.88 -13.12 30.58
CA GLY A 140 15.88 -12.57 31.51
C GLY A 140 15.75 -11.04 31.47
N GLU A 141 16.67 -10.34 30.80
CA GLU A 141 16.66 -8.88 30.65
C GLU A 141 15.89 -8.44 29.41
N GLU A 142 15.11 -7.37 29.55
CA GLU A 142 14.45 -6.73 28.41
C GLU A 142 15.48 -6.02 27.54
N VAL A 143 15.45 -6.29 26.22
CA VAL A 143 16.38 -5.71 25.25
C VAL A 143 15.62 -4.99 24.15
N GLN A 144 16.13 -3.82 23.75
CA GLN A 144 15.58 -3.08 22.62
C GLN A 144 15.95 -3.77 21.29
N PRO A 145 15.15 -3.61 20.22
CA PRO A 145 15.40 -4.28 18.93
C PRO A 145 16.81 -4.05 18.36
N GLY A 146 17.34 -2.83 18.48
CA GLY A 146 18.72 -2.53 18.04
C GLY A 146 19.79 -3.24 18.87
N GLN A 147 19.57 -3.40 20.18
CA GLN A 147 20.46 -4.14 21.07
C GLN A 147 20.40 -5.64 20.79
N LEU A 148 19.21 -6.18 20.51
CA LEU A 148 19.03 -7.56 20.09
C LEU A 148 19.75 -7.83 18.77
N ALA A 149 19.62 -6.95 17.79
CA ALA A 149 20.32 -7.06 16.50
C ALA A 149 21.85 -7.08 16.68
N ALA A 150 22.38 -6.19 17.54
CA ALA A 150 23.80 -6.20 17.89
C ALA A 150 24.24 -7.52 18.56
N LYS A 151 23.45 -8.05 19.51
CA LYS A 151 23.74 -9.34 20.17
C LYS A 151 23.70 -10.52 19.19
N LEU A 152 22.78 -10.51 18.23
CA LEU A 152 22.70 -11.53 17.16
C LEU A 152 23.91 -11.50 16.21
N GLN A 153 24.62 -10.38 16.13
CA GLN A 153 25.83 -10.22 15.31
C GLN A 153 27.13 -10.29 16.12
N HIS A 154 27.06 -10.60 17.41
CA HIS A 154 28.22 -10.64 18.30
C HIS A 154 29.25 -11.69 17.81
N PRO A 155 30.58 -11.45 17.91
CA PRO A 155 31.59 -12.41 17.44
C PRO A 155 31.57 -13.74 18.19
N ASP A 156 31.23 -13.73 19.48
CA ASP A 156 31.06 -14.95 20.29
C ASP A 156 29.78 -15.70 19.89
N ARG A 157 29.92 -17.00 19.60
CA ARG A 157 28.83 -17.90 19.23
C ARG A 157 27.82 -18.10 20.36
N GLU A 158 28.27 -18.19 21.61
CA GLU A 158 27.35 -18.44 22.72
C GLU A 158 26.45 -17.22 22.97
N GLU A 159 26.99 -16.02 22.85
CA GLU A 159 26.21 -14.78 22.92
C GLU A 159 25.17 -14.70 21.80
N ARG A 160 25.52 -15.07 20.56
CA ARG A 160 24.54 -15.16 19.46
C ARG A 160 23.46 -16.21 19.75
N ARG A 161 23.84 -17.37 20.30
CA ARG A 161 22.89 -18.45 20.62
C ARG A 161 21.86 -18.00 21.66
N LYS A 162 22.30 -17.35 22.73
CA LYS A 162 21.40 -16.78 23.75
C LYS A 162 20.47 -15.73 23.16
N ALA A 163 21.02 -14.81 22.35
CA ALA A 163 20.23 -13.80 21.67
C ALA A 163 19.17 -14.41 20.74
N TYR A 164 19.53 -15.45 19.99
CA TYR A 164 18.60 -16.18 19.12
C TYR A 164 17.49 -16.88 19.91
N LEU A 165 17.83 -17.57 21.01
CA LEU A 165 16.83 -18.22 21.86
C LEU A 165 15.91 -17.20 22.54
N GLY A 166 16.45 -16.05 22.96
CA GLY A 166 15.66 -14.94 23.49
C GLY A 166 14.71 -14.33 22.44
N LEU A 167 15.20 -14.12 21.21
CA LEU A 167 14.38 -13.68 20.08
C LEU A 167 13.20 -14.63 19.85
N ILE A 168 13.50 -15.91 19.62
CA ILE A 168 12.50 -16.92 19.27
C ILE A 168 11.53 -17.13 20.44
N GLY A 169 12.03 -17.20 21.67
CA GLY A 169 11.19 -17.32 22.87
C GLY A 169 10.26 -16.11 23.09
N SER A 170 10.70 -14.90 22.72
CA SER A 170 9.85 -13.71 22.75
C SER A 170 8.84 -13.67 21.61
N GLU A 171 9.20 -14.09 20.39
CA GLU A 171 8.26 -14.17 19.27
C GLU A 171 7.17 -15.22 19.51
N HIS A 172 7.51 -16.39 20.08
CA HIS A 172 6.55 -17.46 20.38
C HIS A 172 5.49 -17.07 21.41
N GLN A 173 5.73 -16.04 22.24
CA GLN A 173 4.70 -15.52 23.15
C GLN A 173 3.50 -14.92 22.40
N LYS A 174 3.65 -14.65 21.11
CA LYS A 174 2.61 -14.09 20.24
C LYS A 174 1.97 -15.11 19.32
N ASP A 175 2.36 -16.38 19.40
CA ASP A 175 1.89 -17.42 18.48
C ASP A 175 0.37 -17.55 18.47
N ASP A 176 -0.27 -17.58 19.64
CA ASP A 176 -1.73 -17.72 19.73
C ASP A 176 -2.44 -16.54 19.06
N GLU A 177 -2.04 -15.30 19.38
CA GLU A 177 -2.61 -14.08 18.78
C GLU A 177 -2.39 -14.04 17.25
N LEU A 178 -1.20 -14.43 16.79
CA LEU A 178 -0.85 -14.46 15.37
C LEU A 178 -1.58 -15.57 14.62
N ASN A 179 -1.75 -16.75 15.21
CA ASN A 179 -2.49 -17.87 14.65
C ASN A 179 -3.97 -17.52 14.49
N GLU A 180 -4.59 -16.92 15.52
CA GLU A 180 -5.96 -16.44 15.42
C GLU A 180 -6.14 -15.42 14.29
N LEU A 181 -5.18 -14.49 14.17
CA LEU A 181 -5.19 -13.50 13.11
C LEU A 181 -5.06 -14.13 11.72
N PHE A 182 -4.19 -15.14 11.58
CA PHE A 182 -3.97 -15.85 10.33
C PHE A 182 -5.20 -16.66 9.91
N VAL A 183 -5.87 -17.31 10.86
CA VAL A 183 -7.16 -18.00 10.61
C VAL A 183 -8.20 -17.01 10.09
N LYS A 184 -8.31 -15.82 10.70
CA LYS A 184 -9.22 -14.77 10.22
C LYS A 184 -8.89 -14.35 8.78
N LEU A 185 -7.63 -14.03 8.51
CA LEU A 185 -7.17 -13.62 7.18
C LEU A 185 -7.49 -14.65 6.09
N THR A 186 -7.24 -15.93 6.37
CA THR A 186 -7.47 -17.01 5.40
C THR A 186 -8.96 -17.34 5.24
N SER A 187 -9.75 -17.20 6.30
CA SER A 187 -11.21 -17.39 6.23
C SER A 187 -11.93 -16.33 5.40
N CYS A 188 -11.42 -15.09 5.36
CA CYS A 188 -11.96 -14.02 4.50
C CYS A 188 -11.73 -14.28 2.99
N SER A 189 -10.83 -15.20 2.61
CA SER A 189 -10.46 -15.44 1.21
C SER A 189 -11.21 -16.61 0.54
N LEU A 190 -12.08 -17.31 1.28
CA LEU A 190 -12.77 -18.53 0.86
C LEU A 190 -14.30 -18.40 0.77
N GLY A 191 -14.85 -17.23 1.07
CA GLY A 191 -16.27 -16.88 0.84
C GLY A 191 -16.42 -16.14 -0.47
#